data_AF-A0AAD5KT81-F1
#
_entry.id   AF-A0AAD5KT81-F1
#
_cell.length_a   1.000
_cell.length_b   1.000
_cell.length_c   1.000
_cell.angle_alpha   90.00
_cell.angle_beta   90.00
_cell.angle_gamma   90.00
#
_symmetry.space_group_name_H-M   'P 1'
#
loop_
_entity.id
_entity.type
_entity.pdbx_description
1 polymer ?
#
loop_
_entity_poly.entity_id
_entity_poly.type
_entity_poly.pdbx_seq_one_letter_code
_entity_poly.pdbx_strand_id
1 'polypeptide(L)'
;MSLKDLSGSSETRNTPAPYRAIYGFVLWIISYVFLIIYIVWAFVPEEWLHVFGLTYWPQKYWAVAIPAYIFFGLLLFGFVIYPSINLLITPPLNDFRTVTDEDATFSAGKGIAPITDVPLVDVCEKLYL
;
A
#
# COMPACT_ATOMS: atom_id res chain seq x y z
N MET A 1 36.12 5.47 -20.99
CA MET A 1 34.95 5.19 -20.13
C MET A 1 34.93 3.68 -19.90
N SER A 2 35.23 3.23 -18.68
CA SER A 2 35.60 1.83 -18.40
C SER A 2 34.39 1.03 -17.95
N LEU A 3 34.23 -0.22 -18.41
CA LEU A 3 33.08 -1.09 -18.12
C LEU A 3 32.89 -1.41 -16.62
N LYS A 4 33.88 -1.09 -15.78
CA LYS A 4 33.77 -1.16 -14.30
C LYS A 4 32.87 -0.06 -13.73
N ASP A 5 32.78 1.09 -14.39
CA ASP A 5 31.97 2.23 -13.94
C ASP A 5 30.47 2.01 -14.18
N LEU A 6 30.11 1.18 -15.16
CA LEU A 6 28.73 0.79 -15.46
C LEU A 6 28.19 -0.27 -14.49
N SER A 7 29.03 -1.24 -14.10
CA SER A 7 28.68 -2.29 -13.14
C SER A 7 28.37 -1.76 -11.74
N GLY A 8 29.10 -0.72 -11.29
CA GLY A 8 28.91 -0.15 -9.94
C GLY A 8 27.64 0.68 -9.77
N SER A 9 27.03 1.13 -10.87
CA SER A 9 25.83 1.98 -10.83
C SER A 9 24.50 1.19 -10.76
N SER A 10 24.49 -0.06 -11.20
CA SER A 10 23.28 -0.90 -11.22
C SER A 10 23.05 -1.70 -9.93
N GLU A 11 24.09 -2.05 -9.18
CA GLU A 11 23.96 -2.87 -7.96
C GLU A 11 23.50 -2.10 -6.71
N THR A 12 23.56 -0.76 -6.71
CA THR A 12 23.21 0.05 -5.53
C THR A 12 21.74 0.50 -5.51
N ARG A 13 20.94 0.15 -6.53
CA ARG A 13 19.57 0.67 -6.70
C ARG A 13 18.55 0.10 -5.70
N ASN A 14 18.87 -1.06 -5.10
CA ASN A 14 17.94 -1.82 -4.26
C ASN A 14 18.37 -1.92 -2.78
N THR A 15 19.55 -1.43 -2.42
CA THR A 15 20.00 -1.45 -1.03
C THR A 15 19.33 -0.31 -0.27
N PRO A 16 18.63 -0.56 0.86
CA PRO A 16 18.07 0.52 1.66
C PRO A 16 19.22 1.39 2.16
N ALA A 17 19.42 2.51 1.48
CA ALA A 17 20.51 3.42 1.79
C ALA A 17 20.39 3.87 3.26
N PRO A 18 21.49 3.95 4.01
CA PRO A 18 21.47 4.17 5.46
C PRO A 18 20.70 5.43 5.87
N TYR A 19 20.65 6.46 5.01
CA TYR A 19 19.86 7.65 5.24
C TYR A 19 18.34 7.37 5.36
N ARG A 20 17.80 6.38 4.63
CA ARG A 20 16.36 6.04 4.68
C ARG A 20 15.96 5.47 6.04
N ALA A 21 16.83 4.68 6.65
CA ALA A 21 16.61 4.12 7.98
C ALA A 21 16.59 5.23 9.05
N ILE A 22 17.43 6.26 8.92
CA ILE A 22 17.49 7.39 9.85
C ILE A 22 16.17 8.16 9.84
N TYR A 23 15.60 8.47 8.66
CA TYR A 23 14.31 9.16 8.58
C TYR A 23 13.19 8.36 9.23
N GLY A 24 13.14 7.04 9.00
CA GLY A 24 12.17 6.17 9.64
C GLY A 24 12.29 6.17 11.16
N PHE A 25 13.52 6.13 11.69
CA PHE A 25 13.77 6.18 13.13
C PHE A 25 13.37 7.52 13.76
N VAL A 26 13.71 8.64 13.11
CA VAL A 26 13.32 9.98 13.57
C VAL A 26 11.79 10.12 13.55
N LEU A 27 11.14 9.69 12.47
CA LEU A 27 9.68 9.68 12.36
C LEU A 27 9.05 8.83 13.46
N TRP A 28 9.61 7.67 13.77
CA TRP A 28 9.14 6.79 14.84
C TRP A 28 9.16 7.51 16.20
N ILE A 29 10.28 8.13 16.59
CA ILE A 29 10.36 8.89 17.84
C ILE A 29 9.32 10.02 17.86
N ILE A 30 9.27 10.82 16.80
CA ILE A 30 8.37 11.96 16.68
C ILE A 30 6.90 11.50 16.79
N SER A 31 6.55 10.39 16.14
CA SER A 31 5.18 9.84 16.19
C SER A 31 4.78 9.42 17.60
N TYR A 32 5.69 8.81 18.37
CA TYR A 32 5.44 8.44 19.76
C TYR A 32 5.26 9.66 20.66
N VAL A 33 6.11 10.68 20.50
CA VAL A 33 5.98 11.93 21.26
C VAL A 33 4.63 12.60 20.99
N PHE A 34 4.24 12.72 19.72
CA PHE A 34 2.93 13.27 19.37
C PHE A 34 1.77 12.42 19.88
N LEU A 35 1.87 11.10 19.83
CA LEU A 35 0.84 10.19 20.35
C LEU A 35 0.66 10.37 21.85
N ILE A 36 1.74 10.48 22.62
CA ILE A 36 1.69 10.69 24.07
C ILE A 36 1.03 12.04 24.38
N ILE A 37 1.45 13.12 23.70
CA ILE A 37 0.84 14.45 23.87
C ILE A 37 -0.65 14.40 23.53
N TYR A 38 -1.01 13.72 22.46
CA TYR A 38 -2.39 13.55 22.03
C TYR A 38 -3.24 12.80 23.07
N ILE A 39 -2.74 11.69 23.61
CA ILE A 39 -3.42 10.91 24.65
C ILE A 39 -3.60 11.77 25.91
N VAL A 40 -2.55 12.44 26.38
CA VAL A 40 -2.63 13.32 27.54
C VAL A 40 -3.68 14.41 27.30
N TRP A 41 -3.64 15.08 26.15
CA TRP A 41 -4.64 16.06 25.78
C TRP A 41 -6.05 15.45 25.71
N ALA A 42 -6.23 14.24 25.20
CA ALA A 42 -7.55 13.61 25.06
C ALA A 42 -8.18 13.28 26.41
N PHE A 43 -7.41 12.78 27.38
CA PHE A 43 -7.92 12.31 28.68
C PHE A 43 -7.96 13.40 29.77
N VAL A 44 -7.15 14.45 29.67
CA VAL A 44 -7.17 15.53 30.67
C VAL A 44 -8.46 16.36 30.54
N PRO A 45 -9.25 16.56 31.61
CA PRO A 45 -10.47 17.35 31.55
C PRO A 45 -10.18 18.82 31.22
N GLU A 46 -11.13 19.53 30.60
CA GLU A 46 -10.97 20.94 30.23
C GLU A 46 -10.74 21.84 31.46
N GLU A 47 -11.35 21.53 32.60
CA GLU A 47 -11.17 22.24 33.87
C GLU A 47 -9.69 22.37 34.28
N TRP A 48 -8.93 21.28 34.13
CA TRP A 48 -7.51 21.25 34.45
C TRP A 48 -6.71 22.07 33.44
N LEU A 49 -7.06 21.99 32.16
CA LEU A 49 -6.45 22.83 31.11
C LEU A 49 -6.69 24.33 31.39
N HIS A 50 -7.89 24.71 31.83
CA HIS A 50 -8.20 26.09 32.22
C HIS A 50 -7.35 26.59 33.39
N VAL A 51 -7.04 25.74 34.37
CA VAL A 51 -6.12 26.08 35.49
C VAL A 51 -4.70 26.35 34.99
N PHE A 52 -4.24 25.66 33.96
CA PHE A 52 -2.95 25.92 33.31
C PHE A 52 -2.95 27.15 32.38
N GLY A 53 -4.04 27.93 32.33
CA GLY A 53 -4.18 29.11 31.47
C GLY A 53 -4.48 28.78 30.00
N LEU A 54 -4.75 27.53 29.70
CA LEU A 54 -4.99 27.00 28.36
C LEU A 54 -6.48 27.05 28.02
N THR A 55 -6.96 28.26 27.69
CA THR A 55 -8.39 28.55 27.49
C THR A 55 -8.92 28.30 26.07
N TYR A 56 -8.06 28.27 25.05
CA TYR A 56 -8.47 28.12 23.66
C TYR A 56 -7.86 26.86 23.04
N TRP A 57 -8.58 25.75 23.14
CA TRP A 57 -8.22 24.46 22.50
C TRP A 57 -9.34 23.97 21.59
N PRO A 58 -9.02 23.15 20.58
CA PRO A 58 -10.05 22.48 19.79
C PRO A 58 -10.95 21.63 20.69
N GLN A 59 -12.22 21.53 20.32
CA GLN A 59 -13.23 20.76 21.05
C GLN A 59 -12.79 19.30 21.24
N LYS A 60 -13.05 18.72 22.41
CA LYS A 60 -12.71 17.32 22.73
C LYS A 60 -13.35 16.29 21.78
N TYR A 61 -14.41 16.64 21.07
CA TYR A 61 -14.98 15.83 19.99
C TYR A 61 -13.91 15.36 18.98
N TRP A 62 -12.92 16.20 18.69
CA TRP A 62 -11.83 15.85 17.78
C TRP A 62 -10.94 14.71 18.28
N ALA A 63 -10.91 14.43 19.59
CA ALA A 63 -10.22 13.27 20.15
C ALA A 63 -10.84 11.94 19.68
N VAL A 64 -12.12 11.93 19.33
CA VAL A 64 -12.79 10.72 18.79
C VAL A 64 -12.87 10.80 17.27
N ALA A 65 -13.12 11.99 16.73
CA ALA A 65 -13.28 12.17 15.29
C ALA A 65 -12.00 11.84 14.51
N ILE A 66 -10.82 12.27 15.00
CA ILE A 66 -9.55 12.02 14.29
C ILE A 66 -9.29 10.51 14.09
N PRO A 67 -9.30 9.66 15.14
CA PRO A 67 -9.14 8.21 14.97
C PRO A 67 -10.20 7.59 14.07
N ALA A 68 -11.46 8.04 14.19
CA ALA A 68 -12.56 7.53 13.37
C ALA A 68 -12.36 7.82 11.88
N TYR A 69 -11.95 9.05 11.53
CA TYR A 69 -11.68 9.43 10.13
C TYR A 69 -10.45 8.73 9.57
N ILE A 70 -9.38 8.55 10.36
CA ILE A 70 -8.20 7.79 9.94
C ILE A 70 -8.61 6.34 9.64
N PHE A 71 -9.34 5.71 10.56
CA PHE A 71 -9.80 4.33 10.37
C PHE A 71 -10.69 4.19 9.14
N PHE A 72 -11.68 5.07 8.99
CA PHE A 72 -12.56 5.07 7.82
C PHE A 72 -11.79 5.31 6.51
N GLY A 73 -10.84 6.25 6.51
CA GLY A 73 -9.98 6.51 5.37
C GLY A 73 -9.12 5.30 4.98
N LEU A 74 -8.56 4.60 5.97
CA LEU A 74 -7.79 3.37 5.74
C LEU A 74 -8.67 2.25 5.19
N LEU A 75 -9.90 2.07 5.71
CA LEU A 75 -10.84 1.09 5.18
C LEU A 75 -11.24 1.41 3.74
N LEU A 76 -11.61 2.66 3.45
CA LEU A 76 -11.94 3.08 2.09
C LEU A 76 -10.76 2.88 1.14
N PHE A 77 -9.55 3.26 1.57
CA PHE A 77 -8.37 3.11 0.75
C PHE A 77 -8.07 1.63 0.47
N GLY A 78 -8.02 0.79 1.51
CA GLY A 78 -7.65 -0.62 1.39
C GLY A 78 -8.68 -1.49 0.68
N PHE A 79 -9.97 -1.27 0.92
CA PHE A 79 -11.04 -2.14 0.41
C PHE A 79 -11.74 -1.61 -0.84
N VAL A 80 -11.70 -0.31 -1.10
CA VAL A 80 -12.41 0.28 -2.23
C VAL A 80 -11.42 0.85 -3.23
N ILE A 81 -10.63 1.84 -2.83
CA ILE A 81 -9.80 2.62 -3.78
C ILE A 81 -8.69 1.74 -4.37
N TYR A 82 -7.90 1.09 -3.52
CA TYR A 82 -6.77 0.26 -3.94
C TYR A 82 -7.18 -0.89 -4.88
N PRO A 83 -8.17 -1.74 -4.56
CA PRO A 83 -8.62 -2.78 -5.50
C PRO A 83 -9.27 -2.19 -6.76
N SER A 84 -9.99 -1.07 -6.67
CA SER A 84 -10.56 -0.42 -7.86
C SER A 84 -9.47 0.05 -8.82
N ILE A 85 -8.39 0.64 -8.31
CA ILE A 85 -7.23 1.05 -9.13
C ILE A 85 -6.54 -0.18 -9.73
N ASN A 86 -6.33 -1.24 -8.95
CA ASN A 86 -5.74 -2.47 -9.46
C ASN A 86 -6.60 -3.06 -10.59
N LEU A 87 -7.93 -3.07 -10.44
CA LEU A 87 -8.84 -3.54 -11.49
C LEU A 87 -8.82 -2.65 -12.74
N LEU A 88 -8.67 -1.33 -12.59
CA LEU A 88 -8.56 -0.41 -13.72
C LEU A 88 -7.27 -0.58 -14.53
N ILE A 89 -6.17 -0.96 -13.88
CA ILE A 89 -4.86 -1.17 -14.54
C ILE A 89 -4.77 -2.58 -15.14
N THR A 90 -5.49 -3.55 -14.58
CA THR A 90 -5.45 -4.95 -15.05
C THR A 90 -6.19 -5.09 -16.39
N PRO A 91 -5.60 -5.76 -17.41
CA PRO A 91 -6.31 -6.10 -18.64
C PRO A 91 -7.59 -6.92 -18.36
N PRO A 92 -8.58 -6.91 -19.27
CA PRO A 92 -9.78 -7.70 -19.09
C PRO A 92 -9.44 -9.19 -18.91
N LEU A 93 -10.25 -9.91 -18.12
CA LEU A 93 -10.02 -11.31 -17.72
C LEU A 93 -9.89 -12.29 -18.89
N ASN A 94 -10.36 -11.91 -20.08
CA ASN A 94 -10.28 -12.69 -21.31
C ASN A 94 -9.03 -12.39 -22.16
N ASP A 95 -8.15 -11.49 -21.71
CA ASP A 95 -6.91 -11.17 -22.41
C ASP A 95 -5.81 -12.17 -22.01
N PHE A 96 -5.26 -12.87 -23.00
CA PHE A 96 -4.15 -13.81 -22.82
C PHE A 96 -2.92 -13.14 -22.19
N ARG A 97 -2.75 -11.82 -22.38
CA ARG A 97 -1.67 -11.04 -21.76
C ARG A 97 -1.65 -11.07 -20.23
N THR A 98 -2.78 -11.39 -19.60
CA THR A 98 -2.83 -11.56 -18.14
C THR A 98 -2.14 -12.85 -17.68
N VAL A 99 -1.99 -13.84 -18.57
CA VAL A 99 -1.41 -15.16 -18.27
C VAL A 99 -0.04 -15.37 -18.95
N THR A 100 0.20 -14.75 -20.10
CA THR A 100 1.43 -14.94 -20.88
C THR A 100 2.42 -13.80 -20.74
N ASP A 101 3.69 -14.14 -20.50
CA ASP A 101 4.80 -13.20 -20.56
C ASP A 101 5.47 -13.17 -21.96
N GLU A 102 6.58 -12.44 -22.09
CA GLU A 102 7.33 -12.30 -23.35
C GLU A 102 7.93 -13.61 -23.88
N ASP A 103 8.10 -14.63 -23.03
CA ASP A 103 8.68 -15.93 -23.37
C ASP A 103 7.62 -17.00 -23.68
N ALA A 104 6.33 -16.67 -23.54
CA ALA A 104 5.23 -17.58 -23.80
C ALA A 104 5.17 -17.99 -25.29
N THR A 105 5.35 -19.29 -25.55
CA THR A 105 5.37 -19.85 -26.90
C THR A 105 4.05 -20.57 -27.23
N PHE A 106 3.24 -20.00 -28.12
CA PHE A 106 2.05 -20.68 -28.64
C PHE A 106 2.39 -21.50 -29.89
N SER A 107 2.57 -22.81 -29.72
CA SER A 107 2.81 -23.71 -30.86
C SER A 107 1.49 -24.13 -31.52
N ALA A 108 1.04 -23.36 -32.51
CA ALA A 108 -0.04 -23.77 -33.40
C ALA A 108 0.50 -24.74 -34.48
N GLY A 109 0.96 -25.92 -34.06
CA GLY A 109 1.43 -26.96 -34.96
C GLY A 109 0.28 -27.80 -35.53
N LYS A 110 0.31 -28.06 -36.84
CA LYS A 110 -0.58 -29.02 -37.53
C LYS A 110 -0.20 -30.45 -37.11
N GLY A 111 -0.67 -30.88 -35.93
CA GLY A 111 -0.36 -32.17 -35.30
C GLY A 111 -1.25 -32.43 -34.07
N ILE A 112 -0.84 -33.38 -33.21
CA ILE A 112 -1.50 -33.60 -31.91
C ILE A 112 -1.46 -32.28 -31.14
N ALA A 113 -2.63 -31.82 -30.67
CA ALA A 113 -2.74 -30.57 -29.94
C ALA A 113 -1.74 -30.57 -28.78
N PRO A 114 -0.90 -29.51 -28.65
CA PRO A 114 -0.04 -29.38 -27.48
C PRO A 114 -0.90 -29.43 -26.21
N ILE A 115 -0.35 -29.97 -25.13
CA ILE A 115 -0.97 -29.83 -23.80
C ILE A 115 -0.88 -28.34 -23.46
N THR A 116 -1.95 -27.60 -23.75
CA THR A 116 -2.12 -26.20 -23.39
C THR A 116 -3.00 -26.10 -22.16
N ASP A 117 -2.71 -25.15 -21.29
CA ASP A 117 -3.59 -24.87 -20.16
C ASP A 117 -4.97 -24.43 -20.65
N VAL A 118 -6.01 -24.86 -19.92
CA VAL A 118 -7.39 -24.43 -20.18
C VAL A 118 -7.50 -22.95 -19.78
N PRO A 119 -8.17 -22.10 -20.57
CA PRO A 119 -8.39 -20.71 -20.21
C PRO A 119 -8.99 -20.57 -18.82
N LEU A 120 -8.42 -19.66 -18.02
CA LEU A 120 -8.84 -19.45 -16.63
C LEU A 120 -10.33 -19.10 -16.52
N VAL A 121 -10.89 -18.40 -17.52
CA VAL A 121 -12.32 -18.04 -17.58
C VAL A 121 -13.20 -19.31 -17.58
N ASP A 122 -12.87 -20.30 -18.41
CA ASP A 122 -13.64 -21.54 -18.51
C ASP A 122 -13.57 -22.35 -17.21
N VAL A 123 -12.42 -22.34 -16.54
CA VAL A 123 -12.22 -23.00 -15.25
C VAL A 123 -13.02 -22.28 -14.15
N CYS A 124 -12.97 -20.95 -14.12
CA CYS A 124 -13.69 -20.15 -13.13
C CYS A 124 -15.20 -20.26 -13.31
N GLU A 125 -15.69 -20.23 -14.54
CA GLU A 125 -17.11 -20.45 -14.85
C GLU A 125 -17.56 -21.83 -14.38
N LYS A 126 -16.75 -22.87 -14.59
CA LYS A 126 -17.17 -24.24 -14.25
C LYS A 126 -17.03 -24.61 -12.77
N LEU A 127 -16.16 -23.93 -12.03
CA LEU A 127 -15.91 -24.21 -10.61
C LEU A 127 -16.67 -23.28 -9.66
N TYR A 128 -16.92 -22.03 -10.07
CA TYR A 128 -17.47 -21.00 -9.18
C TYR A 128 -18.84 -20.45 -9.61
N LEU A 129 -19.35 -20.82 -10.79
CA LEU A 129 -20.70 -20.49 -11.27
C LEU A 129 -21.51 -21.76 -11.56
#